data_AF-A0A929GB73-F1
#
_entry.id   AF-A0A929GB73-F1
#
_cell.length_a   1.000
_cell.length_b   1.000
_cell.length_c   1.000
_cell.angle_alpha   90.00
_cell.angle_beta   90.00
_cell.angle_gamma   90.00
#
_symmetry.space_group_name_H-M   'P 1'
#
loop_
_entity.id
_entity.type
_entity.pdbx_description
1 polymer ?
#
loop_
_entity_poly.entity_id
_entity_poly.type
_entity_poly.pdbx_seq_one_letter_code
_entity_poly.pdbx_strand_id
1 'polypeptide(L)' 'MNAKTDNDKLRILLPHWIDHNAGHSAEFREWAEKAGEAKQHILDAAAQMEGANRALEAALAQMGGALEDEHHHH' A
#
# COMPACT_ATOMS: atom_id res chain seq x y z
N MET A 1 -13.71 -19.55 19.84
CA MET A 1 -12.90 -18.48 19.22
C MET A 1 -13.01 -18.65 17.72
N ASN A 2 -13.54 -17.66 16.99
CA ASN A 2 -13.60 -17.74 15.54
C ASN A 2 -12.18 -17.60 15.00
N ALA A 3 -11.69 -18.61 14.27
CA ALA A 3 -10.45 -18.48 13.52
C ALA A 3 -10.65 -17.40 12.45
N LYS A 4 -9.78 -16.38 12.40
CA LYS A 4 -9.78 -15.37 11.33
C LYS A 4 -9.64 -16.10 9.99
N THR A 5 -10.55 -15.83 9.06
CA THR A 5 -10.44 -16.34 7.70
C THR A 5 -9.27 -15.66 6.98
N ASP A 6 -8.79 -16.24 5.89
CA ASP A 6 -7.73 -15.59 5.11
C ASP A 6 -8.22 -14.26 4.49
N ASN A 7 -9.52 -14.12 4.22
CA ASN A 7 -10.12 -12.83 3.86
C ASN A 7 -10.03 -11.81 5.01
N ASP A 8 -10.29 -12.21 6.25
CA ASP A 8 -10.16 -11.30 7.41
C ASP A 8 -8.71 -10.85 7.60
N LYS A 9 -7.74 -11.76 7.39
CA LYS A 9 -6.32 -11.42 7.42
C LYS A 9 -5.96 -10.44 6.30
N LEU A 10 -6.45 -10.65 5.08
CA LEU A 10 -6.21 -9.73 3.96
C LEU A 10 -6.79 -8.34 4.24
N ARG A 11 -7.98 -8.25 4.84
CA ARG A 11 -8.60 -6.96 5.21
C ARG A 11 -7.81 -6.18 6.27
N ILE A 12 -6.95 -6.84 7.03
CA ILE A 12 -5.99 -6.22 7.95
C ILE A 12 -4.71 -5.82 7.20
N LEU A 13 -4.16 -6.71 6.36
CA LEU A 13 -2.88 -6.48 5.68
C LEU A 13 -2.95 -5.42 4.57
N LEU A 14 -4.05 -5.37 3.80
CA LEU A 14 -4.18 -4.47 2.66
C LEU A 14 -3.98 -2.99 3.03
N PRO A 15 -4.62 -2.45 4.10
CA PRO A 15 -4.33 -1.10 4.58
C PRO A 15 -2.85 -0.85 4.88
N HIS A 16 -2.16 -1.78 5.54
CA HIS A 16 -0.74 -1.64 5.87
C HIS A 16 0.14 -1.60 4.62
N TRP A 17 -0.15 -2.42 3.60
CA TRP A 17 0.58 -2.38 2.33
C TRP A 17 0.32 -1.08 1.56
N ILE A 18 -0.92 -0.58 1.55
CA ILE A 18 -1.26 0.70 0.91
C ILE A 18 -0.47 1.84 1.54
N ASP A 19 -0.41 1.90 2.87
CA ASP A 19 0.35 2.92 3.61
C ASP A 19 1.86 2.83 3.32
N HIS A 20 2.42 1.62 3.37
CA HIS A 20 3.84 1.41 3.08
C HIS A 20 4.21 1.78 1.64
N ASN A 21 3.38 1.38 0.68
CA ASN A 21 3.54 1.73 -0.73
C ASN A 21 3.44 3.24 -0.97
N ALA A 22 2.55 3.94 -0.26
CA ALA A 22 2.44 5.39 -0.32
C ALA A 22 3.76 6.04 0.14
N GLY A 23 4.34 5.57 1.25
CA GLY A 23 5.66 5.98 1.72
C GLY A 23 6.76 5.77 0.67
N HIS A 24 6.83 4.59 0.05
CA HIS A 24 7.79 4.32 -1.02
C HIS A 24 7.58 5.22 -2.24
N SER A 25 6.33 5.45 -2.66
CA SER A 25 6.05 6.32 -3.80
C SER A 25 6.49 7.77 -3.56
N ALA A 26 6.39 8.25 -2.31
CA ALA A 26 6.87 9.57 -1.92
C ALA A 26 8.41 9.62 -1.94
N GLU A 27 9.06 8.63 -1.32
CA GLU A 27 10.53 8.53 -1.30
C GLU A 27 11.12 8.42 -2.72
N PHE A 28 10.48 7.66 -3.61
CA PHE A 28 10.90 7.57 -5.02
C PHE A 28 10.90 8.95 -5.69
N ARG A 29 9.87 9.76 -5.46
CA ARG A 29 9.81 11.12 -6.02
C ARG A 29 10.89 12.02 -5.47
N GLU A 30 11.19 11.94 -4.18
CA GLU A 30 12.29 12.70 -3.56
C GLU A 30 13.64 12.35 -4.17
N TRP A 31 13.89 11.07 -4.47
CA TRP A 31 15.12 10.61 -5.09
C TRP A 31 15.17 10.87 -6.60
N ALA A 32 14.03 10.88 -7.29
CA ALA A 32 13.96 11.20 -8.70
C ALA A 32 14.56 12.59 -9.01
N GLU A 33 14.43 13.55 -8.09
CA GLU A 33 15.05 14.87 -8.21
C GLU A 33 16.58 14.84 -8.21
N LYS A 34 17.19 13.79 -7.66
CA LYS A 34 18.64 13.60 -7.56
C LYS A 34 19.20 12.62 -8.59
N ALA A 35 18.34 11.99 -9.39
CA ALA A 35 18.67 10.81 -10.19
C ALA A 35 19.20 11.09 -11.59
N GLY A 36 19.32 12.36 -12.00
CA GLY A 36 19.82 12.74 -13.33
C GLY A 36 19.02 12.08 -14.45
N GLU A 37 19.70 11.38 -15.36
CA GLU A 37 19.08 10.68 -16.50
C GLU A 37 18.08 9.59 -16.09
N ALA A 38 18.21 9.03 -14.88
CA ALA A 38 17.30 7.99 -14.38
C ALA A 38 15.99 8.55 -13.80
N LYS A 39 15.85 9.89 -13.71
CA LYS A 39 14.68 10.56 -13.10
C LYS A 39 13.35 10.01 -13.60
N GLN A 40 13.18 9.88 -14.91
CA GLN A 40 11.90 9.47 -15.48
C GLN A 40 11.52 8.04 -15.06
N HIS A 41 12.46 7.10 -15.07
CA HIS A 41 12.19 5.72 -14.66
C HIS A 41 11.79 5.61 -13.18
N ILE A 42 12.37 6.44 -12.31
CA ILE A 42 12.00 6.46 -10.89
C ILE A 42 10.60 7.08 -10.69
N LEU A 43 10.25 8.13 -11.44
CA LEU A 43 8.89 8.67 -11.43
C LEU A 43 7.86 7.65 -11.94
N ASP A 44 8.20 6.90 -12.98
CA ASP A 44 7.34 5.83 -13.50
C ASP A 44 7.16 4.72 -12.46
N ALA A 45 8.19 4.39 -11.68
CA ALA A 45 8.08 3.44 -10.57
C ALA A 45 7.15 3.96 -9.47
N ALA A 46 7.22 5.25 -9.12
CA ALA A 46 6.31 5.86 -8.15
C ALA A 46 4.86 5.81 -8.64
N ALA A 47 4.61 6.09 -9.92
CA ALA A 47 3.28 6.04 -10.51
C ALA A 47 2.70 4.62 -10.55
N GLN A 48 3.54 3.62 -10.82
CA GLN A 48 3.15 2.20 -10.77
C GLN A 48 2.80 1.76 -9.34
N MET A 49 3.56 2.23 -8.33
CA MET A 49 3.27 1.97 -6.92
C MET A 49 1.89 2.52 -6.52
N GLU A 50 1.55 3.73 -6.95
CA GLU A 50 0.20 4.28 -6.74
C GLU A 50 -0.89 3.53 -7.51
N GLY A 51 -0.55 3.00 -8.70
CA GLY A 51 -1.41 2.09 -9.44
C GLY A 51 -1.73 0.82 -8.66
N ALA A 52 -0.72 0.23 -7.99
CA ALA A 52 -0.91 -0.90 -7.11
C ALA A 52 -1.83 -0.54 -5.94
N ASN A 53 -1.64 0.63 -5.30
CA ASN A 53 -2.51 1.09 -4.21
C ASN A 53 -3.98 1.15 -4.63
N ARG A 54 -4.29 1.74 -5.79
CA ARG A 54 -5.67 1.78 -6.31
C ARG A 54 -6.27 0.38 -6.51
N ALA A 55 -5.48 -0.58 -6.98
CA ALA A 55 -5.92 -1.95 -7.14
C ALA A 55 -6.17 -2.64 -5.78
N LEU A 56 -5.30 -2.39 -4.78
CA LEU A 56 -5.46 -2.91 -3.42
C LEU A 56 -6.67 -2.29 -2.71
N GLU A 57 -6.93 -0.99 -2.89
CA GLU A 57 -8.13 -0.31 -2.39
C GLU A 57 -9.40 -0.93 -2.98
N ALA A 58 -9.41 -1.19 -4.30
CA ALA A 58 -10.53 -1.85 -4.96
C ALA A 58 -10.76 -3.29 -4.45
N ALA A 59 -9.68 -4.03 -4.19
CA ALA A 59 -9.77 -5.36 -3.58
C ALA A 59 -10.34 -5.29 -2.16
N LEU A 60 -9.85 -4.33 -1.34
CA LEU A 60 -10.34 -4.11 0.01
C LEU A 60 -11.83 -3.74 0.04
N ALA A 61 -12.28 -2.89 -0.88
CA ALA A 61 -13.69 -2.52 -1.02
C ALA A 61 -14.56 -3.74 -1.37
N GLN A 62 -14.11 -4.60 -2.29
CA GLN A 62 -14.81 -5.85 -2.63
C GLN A 62 -14.89 -6.84 -1.45
N MET A 63 -13.92 -6.79 -0.54
CA MET A 63 -13.87 -7.62 0.67
C MET A 63 -14.67 -7.02 1.85
N GLY A 64 -15.35 -5.89 1.67
CA GLY A 64 -16.17 -5.24 2.71
C GLY A 64 -15.40 -4.27 3.61
N GLY A 65 -14.27 -3.72 3.14
CA GLY A 65 -13.51 -2.68 3.84
C GLY A 65 -12.52 -3.21 4.88
N ALA A 66 -11.73 -2.31 5.47
CA ALA A 66 -10.75 -2.65 6.50
C ALA A 66 -11.41 -3.25 7.75
N LEU A 67 -10.71 -4.16 8.40
CA LEU A 67 -10.99 -4.56 9.78
C LEU A 67 -9.99 -3.82 10.67
N GLU A 68 -10.45 -3.29 11.81
CA GLU A 68 -9.55 -2.74 12.81
C GLU A 68 -8.63 -3.87 13.32
N ASP A 69 -7.32 -3.62 13.30
CA ASP A 69 -6.38 -4.53 13.94
C ASP A 69 -6.45 -4.29 15.46
N GLU A 70 -6.95 -5.27 16.23
CA GLU A 70 -7.02 -5.26 17.69
C GLU A 70 -5.62 -5.32 18.37
N HIS A 71 -4.57 -4.76 17.74
CA HIS A 71 -3.18 -4.80 18.23
C HIS A 71 -2.62 -3.41 18.58
N HIS A 72 -3.45 -2.51 19.11
CA HIS A 72 -2.97 -1.39 19.93
C HIS A 72 -2.68 -1.87 21.35
N HIS A 73 -1.51 -2.46 21.56
CA HIS A 73 -0.95 -2.66 22.90
C HIS A 73 0.16 -1.63 23.18
N HIS A 74 -0.20 -0.66 24.02
CA HIS A 74 0.61 0.20 24.90
C HIS A 74 1.67 1.14 24.32
#